data_AF-A0A8D5U5B9-F1
#
_entry.id   AF-A0A8D5U5B9-F1
#
_cell.length_a   1.000
_cell.length_b   1.000
_cell.length_c   1.000
_cell.angle_alpha   90.00
_cell.angle_beta   90.00
_cell.angle_gamma   90.00
#
_symmetry.space_group_name_H-M   'P 1'
#
loop_
_entity.id
_entity.type
_entity.pdbx_description
1 polymer ?
#
loop_
_entity_poly.entity_id
_entity_poly.type
_entity_poly.pdbx_seq_one_letter_code
_entity_poly.pdbx_strand_id
1 'polypeptide(L)'
;MLRCDRILVEGHTDKVLLEKIISYRVEIEVLGGKGKVINVFKNIKSVSVPLKKGSIFFIIDGDEGGYDDIFNSLKDEISDLVKEPPYIKKCIGELCYVLIVIGDEKDNYKGCVESLLLKELLNYSNMNTEKIIENIIEYKAIKK
;
A
#
# COMPACT_ATOMS: atom_id res chain seq x y z
N MET A 1 -14.27 -12.95 6.04
CA MET A 1 -14.09 -11.53 5.67
C MET A 1 -13.31 -10.88 6.81
N LEU A 2 -12.06 -10.47 6.57
CA LEU A 2 -11.26 -9.77 7.59
C LEU A 2 -11.91 -8.41 7.85
N ARG A 3 -12.25 -8.13 9.11
CA ARG A 3 -12.73 -6.82 9.53
C ARG A 3 -11.51 -5.91 9.67
N CYS A 4 -11.35 -4.98 8.73
CA CYS A 4 -10.35 -3.92 8.80
C CYS A 4 -10.96 -2.71 9.50
N ASP A 5 -10.39 -2.30 10.63
CA ASP A 5 -10.85 -1.10 11.34
C ASP A 5 -10.02 0.14 10.92
N ARG A 6 -8.74 -0.05 10.60
CA ARG A 6 -7.82 1.04 10.23
C ARG A 6 -6.82 0.58 9.16
N ILE A 7 -6.50 1.49 8.24
CA ILE A 7 -5.46 1.36 7.22
C ILE A 7 -4.44 2.47 7.43
N LEU A 8 -3.15 2.12 7.42
CA LEU A 8 -2.04 3.05 7.46
C LEU A 8 -1.31 3.02 6.12
N VAL A 9 -1.09 4.19 5.53
CA VAL A 9 -0.52 4.33 4.18
C VAL A 9 0.68 5.28 4.15
N GLU A 10 1.45 5.22 3.08
CA GLU A 10 2.63 6.05 2.90
C GLU A 10 2.29 7.52 2.66
N GLY A 11 1.41 7.77 1.69
CA GLY A 11 1.18 9.08 1.12
C GLY A 11 -0.29 9.50 1.09
N HIS A 12 -0.49 10.78 0.76
CA HIS A 12 -1.85 11.33 0.61
C HIS A 12 -2.53 10.81 -0.66
N THR A 13 -1.77 10.49 -1.70
CA THR A 13 -2.30 9.91 -2.94
C THR A 13 -2.97 8.56 -2.65
N ASP A 14 -2.29 7.68 -1.90
CA ASP A 14 -2.83 6.37 -1.49
C ASP A 14 -4.14 6.52 -0.74
N LYS A 15 -4.18 7.45 0.21
CA LYS A 15 -5.38 7.73 0.99
C LYS A 15 -6.55 8.13 0.09
N VAL A 16 -6.34 9.12 -0.78
CA VAL A 16 -7.40 9.61 -1.69
C VAL A 16 -7.91 8.50 -2.61
N LEU A 17 -7.02 7.63 -3.09
CA LEU A 17 -7.40 6.51 -3.96
C LEU A 17 -8.17 5.43 -3.19
N LEU A 18 -7.70 5.05 -2.02
CA LEU A 18 -8.36 4.05 -1.18
C LEU A 18 -9.71 4.54 -0.65
N GLU A 19 -9.85 5.82 -0.30
CA GLU A 19 -11.15 6.41 0.09
C GLU A 19 -12.20 6.34 -1.02
N LYS A 20 -11.78 6.27 -2.29
CA LYS A 20 -12.69 6.06 -3.44
C LYS A 20 -13.06 4.60 -3.65
N ILE A 21 -12.19 3.67 -3.26
CA ILE A 21 -12.37 2.23 -3.46
C ILE A 21 -13.09 1.58 -2.28
N ILE A 22 -12.75 2.00 -1.06
CA ILE A 22 -13.18 1.39 0.19
C ILE A 22 -14.38 2.16 0.75
N SER A 23 -15.47 1.45 1.08
CA SER A 23 -16.68 2.06 1.65
C SER A 23 -16.43 2.73 3.01
N TYR A 24 -17.20 3.79 3.28
CA TYR A 24 -17.21 4.80 4.37
C TYR A 24 -16.93 4.42 5.84
N ARG A 25 -16.43 3.23 6.19
CA ARG A 25 -16.30 2.77 7.59
C ARG A 25 -14.88 2.41 8.05
N VAL A 26 -13.87 2.59 7.20
CA VAL A 26 -12.47 2.30 7.55
C VAL A 26 -11.71 3.61 7.72
N GLU A 27 -11.01 3.76 8.85
CA GLU A 27 -10.14 4.92 9.07
C GLU A 27 -8.84 4.77 8.27
N ILE A 28 -8.47 5.78 7.47
CA ILE A 28 -7.23 5.79 6.70
C ILE A 28 -6.30 6.91 7.19
N GLU A 29 -5.14 6.50 7.69
CA GLU A 29 -4.10 7.36 8.28
C GLU A 29 -2.85 7.40 7.38
N VAL A 30 -2.32 8.60 7.13
CA VAL A 30 -1.09 8.79 6.32
C VAL A 30 0.08 8.96 7.27
N LEU A 31 1.11 8.11 7.13
CA LEU A 31 2.30 8.16 7.99
C LEU A 31 3.43 9.03 7.43
N GLY A 32 3.44 9.30 6.12
CA GLY A 32 4.43 10.15 5.46
C GLY A 32 5.71 9.39 5.07
N GLY A 33 5.52 8.29 4.33
CA GLY A 33 6.56 7.51 3.65
C GLY A 33 6.67 6.05 4.10
N LYS A 34 7.07 5.17 3.16
CA LYS A 34 7.34 3.73 3.34
C LYS A 34 8.07 3.37 4.62
N GLY A 35 9.19 4.03 4.90
CA GLY A 35 10.03 3.75 6.08
C GLY A 35 9.28 3.91 7.40
N LYS A 36 8.35 4.87 7.50
CA LYS A 36 7.53 5.05 8.71
C LYS A 36 6.47 3.97 8.84
N VAL A 37 5.81 3.59 7.74
CA VAL A 37 4.83 2.48 7.73
C VAL A 37 5.50 1.18 8.18
N ILE A 38 6.67 0.87 7.61
CA ILE A 38 7.48 -0.30 7.99
C ILE A 38 7.91 -0.21 9.45
N ASN A 39 8.39 0.94 9.92
CA ASN A 39 8.83 1.10 11.30
C ASN A 39 7.67 0.90 12.30
N VAL A 40 6.47 1.38 11.98
CA VAL A 40 5.28 1.12 12.80
C VAL A 40 4.96 -0.37 12.78
N PHE A 41 4.89 -1.01 11.60
CA PHE A 41 4.61 -2.44 11.47
C PHE A 41 5.59 -3.31 12.29
N LYS A 42 6.88 -3.01 12.24
CA LYS A 42 7.94 -3.68 13.03
C LYS A 42 7.69 -3.56 14.53
N ASN A 43 7.46 -2.34 15.00
CA ASN A 43 7.43 -2.00 16.43
C ASN A 43 6.08 -2.18 17.11
N ILE A 44 5.11 -2.84 16.47
CA ILE A 44 3.89 -3.30 17.13
C ILE A 44 4.29 -4.35 18.18
N LYS A 45 4.54 -3.87 19.40
CA LYS A 45 4.76 -4.63 20.62
C LYS A 45 3.43 -4.64 21.36
N SER A 46 2.60 -5.66 21.12
CA SER A 46 1.36 -5.92 21.86
C SER A 46 0.66 -4.63 22.31
N VAL A 47 0.30 -3.76 21.36
CA VAL A 47 0.00 -2.38 21.75
C VAL A 47 -1.21 -2.38 22.67
N SER A 48 -1.07 -1.69 23.79
CA SER A 48 -2.15 -1.25 24.68
C SER A 48 -3.08 -0.24 23.99
N VAL A 49 -3.18 -0.25 22.65
CA VAL A 49 -4.28 0.40 21.97
C VAL A 49 -5.49 -0.49 22.24
N PRO A 50 -6.61 0.04 22.75
CA PRO A 50 -7.85 -0.71 22.82
C PRO A 50 -8.32 -1.00 21.39
N LEU A 51 -7.77 -2.04 20.78
CA LEU A 51 -8.13 -2.50 19.45
C LEU A 51 -9.53 -3.08 19.55
N LYS A 52 -10.48 -2.49 18.82
CA LYS A 52 -11.86 -2.98 18.72
C LYS A 52 -11.93 -4.27 17.89
N LYS A 53 -11.36 -5.40 18.33
CA LYS A 53 -11.52 -6.73 17.71
C LYS A 53 -11.22 -6.84 16.18
N GLY A 54 -10.62 -5.84 15.53
CA GLY A 54 -10.32 -5.88 14.09
C GLY A 54 -8.84 -5.78 13.77
N SER A 55 -8.53 -6.12 12.52
CA SER A 55 -7.18 -6.13 11.97
C SER A 55 -6.76 -4.72 11.51
N ILE A 56 -5.49 -4.39 11.74
CA ILE A 56 -4.86 -3.17 11.20
C ILE A 56 -4.12 -3.53 9.91
N PHE A 57 -4.37 -2.73 8.88
CA PHE A 57 -3.79 -2.93 7.56
C PHE A 57 -2.74 -1.84 7.32
N PHE A 58 -1.64 -2.23 6.71
CA PHE A 58 -0.55 -1.34 6.30
C PHE A 58 -0.42 -1.51 4.79
N ILE A 59 -0.33 -0.41 4.05
CA ILE A 59 -0.18 -0.46 2.60
C ILE A 59 1.07 0.31 2.23
N ILE A 60 1.94 -0.33 1.46
CA ILE A 60 3.18 0.22 0.95
C ILE A 60 3.39 -0.13 -0.52
N ASP A 61 4.18 0.69 -1.21
CA ASP A 61 4.60 0.46 -2.57
C ASP A 61 5.80 -0.51 -2.63
N GLY A 62 5.83 -1.35 -3.66
CA GLY A 62 6.94 -2.24 -3.96
C GLY A 62 7.97 -1.66 -4.94
N ASP A 63 7.91 -0.37 -5.24
CA ASP A 63 8.70 0.38 -6.23
C ASP A 63 10.23 0.12 -6.22
N GLU A 64 10.85 -0.03 -5.05
CA GLU A 64 12.29 -0.27 -4.91
C GLU A 64 12.68 -1.73 -5.26
N GLY A 65 12.33 -2.68 -4.39
CA GLY A 65 12.76 -4.08 -4.45
C GLY A 65 11.62 -5.11 -4.56
N GLY A 66 10.37 -4.66 -4.60
CA GLY A 66 9.20 -5.53 -4.58
C GLY A 66 8.99 -6.24 -3.25
N TYR A 67 8.07 -7.20 -3.26
CA TYR A 67 7.59 -7.93 -2.10
C TYR A 67 8.69 -8.73 -1.41
N ASP A 68 9.47 -9.52 -2.16
CA ASP A 68 10.49 -10.39 -1.56
C ASP A 68 11.59 -9.62 -0.81
N ASP A 69 12.04 -8.47 -1.33
CA ASP A 69 13.04 -7.64 -0.65
C ASP A 69 12.48 -7.06 0.65
N ILE A 70 11.22 -6.60 0.61
CA ILE A 70 10.51 -6.14 1.81
C ILE A 70 10.41 -7.28 2.82
N PHE A 71 9.92 -8.46 2.43
CA PHE A 71 9.81 -9.61 3.34
C PHE A 71 11.15 -10.01 3.94
N ASN A 72 12.19 -10.11 3.11
CA ASN A 72 13.54 -10.46 3.56
C ASN A 72 14.12 -9.44 4.54
N SER A 73 13.81 -8.15 4.38
CA SER A 73 14.23 -7.11 5.32
C SER A 73 13.51 -7.18 6.68
N LEU A 74 12.36 -7.86 6.75
CA LEU A 74 11.53 -7.94 7.95
C LEU A 74 11.72 -9.25 8.72
N LYS A 75 11.95 -10.37 8.03
CA LYS A 75 12.00 -11.72 8.62
C LYS A 75 13.10 -11.92 9.65
N ASP A 76 14.22 -11.19 9.54
CA ASP A 76 15.34 -11.29 10.47
C ASP A 76 15.07 -10.52 11.77
N GLU A 77 14.15 -9.54 11.73
CA GLU A 77 13.75 -8.72 12.88
C GLU A 77 12.46 -9.20 13.55
N ILE A 78 11.63 -9.98 12.84
CA ILE A 78 10.31 -10.43 13.28
C ILE A 78 10.17 -11.94 13.00
N SER A 79 10.22 -12.75 14.06
CA SER A 79 10.29 -14.21 13.97
C SER A 79 8.98 -14.90 13.56
N ASP A 80 7.84 -14.23 13.73
CA ASP A 80 6.48 -14.75 13.54
C ASP A 80 5.79 -14.23 12.27
N LEU A 81 6.58 -13.81 11.27
CA LEU A 81 6.03 -13.37 9.98
C LEU A 81 5.54 -14.54 9.13
N VAL A 82 4.39 -14.34 8.52
CA VAL A 82 3.83 -15.24 7.52
C VAL A 82 3.94 -14.58 6.15
N LYS A 83 4.56 -15.30 5.21
CA LYS A 83 4.72 -14.90 3.79
C LYS A 83 3.51 -15.38 2.98
N GLU A 84 2.64 -14.49 2.56
CA GLU A 84 1.46 -14.80 1.73
C GLU A 84 1.20 -13.69 0.69
N PRO A 85 2.00 -13.60 -0.40
CA PRO A 85 1.92 -12.47 -1.34
C PRO A 85 0.47 -12.17 -1.81
N PRO A 86 0.05 -10.89 -1.89
CA PRO A 86 0.79 -9.65 -1.61
C PRO A 86 0.94 -9.29 -0.12
N TYR A 87 0.53 -10.19 0.79
CA TYR A 87 0.41 -9.97 2.21
C TYR A 87 1.60 -10.50 3.01
N ILE A 88 2.15 -9.66 3.88
CA ILE A 88 3.05 -10.05 4.96
C ILE A 88 2.26 -9.91 6.26
N LYS A 89 2.05 -11.02 6.97
CA LYS A 89 1.22 -11.03 8.18
C LYS A 89 2.07 -11.20 9.42
N LYS A 90 1.70 -10.49 10.48
CA LYS A 90 2.21 -10.66 11.85
C LYS A 90 1.01 -10.84 12.76
N CYS A 91 0.93 -11.92 13.52
CA CYS A 91 -0.22 -12.16 14.41
C CYS A 91 0.25 -12.25 15.86
N ILE A 92 -0.33 -11.43 16.73
CA ILE A 92 -0.04 -11.38 18.16
C ILE A 92 -1.32 -11.78 18.92
N GLY A 93 -1.35 -13.00 19.44
CA GLY A 93 -2.57 -13.57 20.01
C GLY A 93 -3.67 -13.71 18.95
N GLU A 94 -4.85 -13.14 19.21
CA GLU A 94 -5.98 -13.15 18.26
C GLU A 94 -5.91 -12.02 17.21
N LEU A 95 -4.94 -11.11 17.30
CA LEU A 95 -4.85 -9.93 16.45
C LEU A 95 -3.85 -10.16 15.33
N CYS A 96 -4.29 -10.02 14.08
CA CYS A 96 -3.42 -10.06 12.91
C CYS A 96 -3.27 -8.67 12.28
N TYR A 97 -2.01 -8.30 12.07
CA TYR A 97 -1.54 -7.12 11.38
C TYR A 97 -1.11 -7.53 9.98
N VAL A 98 -1.61 -6.83 8.96
CA VAL A 98 -1.41 -7.20 7.56
C VAL A 98 -0.70 -6.06 6.85
N LEU A 99 0.52 -6.30 6.39
CA LEU A 99 1.25 -5.42 5.47
C LEU A 99 0.98 -5.88 4.05
N ILE A 100 0.46 -4.99 3.22
CA ILE A 100 0.12 -5.19 1.81
C ILE A 100 1.17 -4.46 0.99
N VAL A 101 1.85 -5.20 0.12
CA VAL A 101 2.76 -4.62 -0.87
C VAL A 101 2.01 -4.46 -2.18
N ILE A 102 1.94 -3.22 -2.69
CA ILE A 102 1.30 -2.90 -3.96
C ILE A 102 2.35 -2.91 -5.07
N GLY A 103 2.02 -3.55 -6.18
CA GLY A 103 2.80 -3.52 -7.41
C GLY A 103 2.35 -4.61 -8.38
N ASP A 104 3.12 -4.81 -9.47
CA ASP A 104 2.81 -5.80 -10.49
C ASP A 104 3.11 -7.23 -9.99
N GLU A 105 2.08 -8.06 -9.84
CA GLU A 105 2.21 -9.46 -9.41
C GLU A 105 3.23 -10.24 -10.25
N LYS A 106 3.34 -9.93 -11.56
CA LYS A 106 4.28 -10.61 -12.47
C LYS A 106 5.74 -10.19 -12.27
N ASP A 107 5.97 -9.09 -11.55
CA ASP A 107 7.29 -8.53 -11.27
C ASP A 107 7.52 -8.41 -9.76
N ASN A 108 7.20 -9.46 -9.01
CA ASN A 108 7.41 -9.52 -7.55
C ASN A 108 6.73 -8.35 -6.81
N TYR A 109 5.54 -7.94 -7.26
CA TYR A 109 4.82 -6.76 -6.74
C TYR A 109 5.67 -5.49 -6.76
N LYS A 110 6.49 -5.30 -7.79
CA LYS A 110 7.22 -4.05 -8.00
C LYS A 110 6.32 -2.97 -8.59
N GLY A 111 6.46 -1.74 -8.12
CA GLY A 111 5.69 -0.58 -8.58
C GLY A 111 4.96 0.14 -7.45
N CYS A 112 4.18 1.14 -7.82
CA CYS A 112 3.37 1.92 -6.90
C CYS A 112 1.92 1.97 -7.39
N VAL A 113 1.01 2.46 -6.54
CA VAL A 113 -0.41 2.57 -6.90
C VAL A 113 -0.60 3.41 -8.18
N GLU A 114 0.15 4.49 -8.35
CA GLU A 114 0.04 5.36 -9.53
C GLU A 114 0.49 4.67 -10.81
N SER A 115 1.56 3.86 -10.77
CA SER A 115 2.05 3.17 -11.96
C SER A 115 1.08 2.09 -12.41
N LEU A 116 0.43 1.40 -11.47
CA LEU A 116 -0.65 0.45 -11.76
C LEU A 116 -1.87 1.15 -12.36
N LEU A 117 -2.31 2.27 -11.78
CA LEU A 117 -3.45 3.04 -12.31
C LEU A 117 -3.17 3.59 -13.70
N LEU A 118 -1.96 4.09 -13.94
CA LEU A 118 -1.57 4.57 -15.27
C LEU A 118 -1.59 3.43 -16.30
N LYS A 119 -1.07 2.25 -15.94
CA LYS A 119 -1.10 1.06 -16.81
C LYS A 119 -2.53 0.66 -17.17
N GLU A 120 -3.44 0.65 -16.21
CA GLU A 120 -4.87 0.37 -16.45
C GLU A 120 -5.53 1.44 -17.33
N LEU A 121 -5.25 2.72 -17.10
CA LEU A 121 -5.77 3.81 -17.94
C LEU A 121 -5.26 3.72 -19.39
N LEU A 122 -3.99 3.36 -19.59
CA LEU A 122 -3.41 3.15 -20.91
C LEU A 122 -4.07 1.97 -21.64
N ASN A 123 -4.28 0.86 -20.94
CA ASN A 123 -5.00 -0.30 -21.47
C ASN A 123 -6.45 0.06 -21.86
N TYR A 124 -7.13 0.85 -21.02
CA TYR A 124 -8.52 1.25 -21.29
C TYR A 124 -8.64 2.24 -22.45
N SER A 125 -7.68 3.15 -22.60
CA SER A 125 -7.73 4.24 -23.58
C SER A 125 -7.09 3.90 -24.93
N ASN A 126 -6.35 2.78 -25.04
CA ASN A 126 -5.45 2.48 -26.17
C ASN A 126 -4.47 3.64 -26.47
N MET A 127 -4.21 4.51 -25.50
CA MET A 127 -3.26 5.62 -25.65
C MET A 127 -1.87 5.16 -25.23
N ASN A 128 -0.83 5.72 -25.86
CA ASN A 128 0.53 5.55 -25.34
C ASN A 128 0.81 6.62 -24.27
N THR A 129 1.80 6.35 -23.41
CA THR A 129 2.19 7.23 -22.30
C THR A 129 2.67 8.61 -22.76
N GLU A 130 3.36 8.69 -23.91
CA GLU A 130 3.85 9.96 -24.48
C GLU A 130 2.68 10.90 -24.82
N LYS A 131 1.63 10.39 -25.48
CA LYS A 131 0.42 11.17 -25.80
C LYS A 131 -0.30 11.68 -24.56
N ILE A 132 -0.32 10.90 -23.48
CA ILE A 132 -0.91 11.35 -22.21
C ILE A 132 -0.09 12.50 -21.61
N ILE A 133 1.24 12.38 -21.60
CA ILE A 133 2.13 13.41 -21.09
C ILE A 133 2.01 14.69 -21.94
N GLU A 134 2.03 14.58 -23.26
CA GLU A 134 1.83 15.69 -24.20
C GLU A 134 0.50 16.42 -23.92
N ASN A 135 -0.61 15.68 -23.82
CA ASN A 135 -1.92 16.26 -23.51
C ASN A 135 -1.96 17.00 -22.16
N ILE A 136 -1.28 16.49 -21.13
CA ILE A 136 -1.20 17.15 -19.81
C ILE A 136 -0.36 18.44 -19.90
N ILE A 137 0.75 18.41 -20.65
CA ILE A 137 1.61 19.57 -20.87
C ILE A 137 0.84 20.65 -21.65
N GLU A 138 0.18 20.28 -22.76
CA GLU A 138 -0.62 21.19 -23.57
C GLU A 138 -1.78 21.79 -22.78
N TYR A 139 -2.51 20.99 -22.01
CA TYR A 139 -3.60 21.47 -21.16
C TYR A 139 -3.14 22.52 -20.13
N LYS A 140 -1.94 22.37 -19.57
CA LYS A 140 -1.35 23.36 -18.65
C LYS A 140 -0.84 24.61 -19.38
N ALA A 141 -0.39 24.48 -20.63
CA ALA A 141 0.04 25.62 -21.44
C ALA A 141 -1.15 26.51 -21.85
N ILE A 142 -2.32 25.92 -22.11
CA ILE A 142 -3.55 26.62 -22.51
C ILE A 142 -4.23 27.33 -21.31
N LYS A 143 -3.94 26.92 -20.08
CA LYS A 143 -4.49 27.50 -18.85
C LYS A 143 -3.64 28.62 -18.22
N LYS A 144 -2.59 29.08 -18.90
CA LYS A 144 -1.88 30.32 -18.58
C LYS A 144 -2.38 31.45 -19.47
#